data_AF-A0A4U7BHH6-F1
#
_entry.id   AF-A0A4U7BHH6-F1
#
_cell.length_a   1.000
_cell.length_b   1.000
_cell.length_c   1.000
_cell.angle_alpha   90.00
_cell.angle_beta   90.00
_cell.angle_gamma   90.00
#
_symmetry.space_group_name_H-M   'P 1'
#
loop_
_entity.id
_entity.type
_entity.pdbx_description
1 polymer ?
#
loop_
_entity_poly.entity_id
_entity_poly.type
_entity_poly.pdbx_seq_one_letter_code
_entity_poly.pdbx_strand_id
1 'polypeptide(L)' 'MKKYILIVALLLGFSGCFINERGVSNRFYDDCKEYYDASGMYHKDCPSNWIDIKMTP' A
#
# COMPACT_ATOMS: atom_id res chain seq x y z
N MET A 1 -30.64 -14.59 6.98
CA MET A 1 -30.12 -14.04 5.71
C MET A 1 -29.68 -12.58 5.85
N LYS A 2 -30.59 -11.62 6.13
CA LYS A 2 -30.29 -10.17 6.20
C LYS A 2 -29.15 -9.78 7.18
N LYS A 3 -29.05 -10.47 8.32
CA LYS A 3 -27.97 -10.27 9.32
C LYS A 3 -26.58 -10.60 8.78
N TYR A 4 -26.45 -11.68 7.99
CA TYR A 4 -25.17 -12.09 7.40
C TYR A 4 -24.73 -11.13 6.30
N ILE A 5 -25.67 -10.59 5.52
CA ILE A 5 -25.38 -9.58 4.49
C ILE A 5 -24.80 -8.32 5.14
N LEU A 6 -25.38 -7.86 6.25
CA LEU A 6 -24.87 -6.71 7.01
C LEU A 6 -23.46 -6.97 7.57
N ILE A 7 -23.20 -8.17 8.09
CA ILE A 7 -21.87 -8.54 8.60
C ILE A 7 -20.83 -8.57 7.48
N VAL A 8 -21.16 -9.14 6.32
CA VAL A 8 -20.25 -9.18 5.17
C VAL A 8 -19.99 -7.77 4.63
N ALA A 9 -21.01 -6.93 4.53
CA ALA A 9 -20.85 -5.54 4.12
C ALA A 9 -19.96 -4.75 5.09
N LEU A 10 -20.08 -5.01 6.40
CA LEU A 10 -19.24 -4.39 7.42
C LEU A 10 -17.77 -4.80 7.28
N LEU A 11 -17.50 -6.09 7.10
CA LEU A 11 -16.15 -6.63 6.92
C LEU A 11 -15.46 -6.06 5.65
N LEU A 12 -16.20 -5.96 4.54
CA LEU A 12 -15.69 -5.36 3.32
C LEU A 12 -15.51 -3.84 3.45
N GLY A 13 -16.42 -3.14 4.14
CA GLY A 13 -16.29 -1.71 4.41
C GLY A 13 -15.06 -1.34 5.24
N PHE A 14 -14.69 -2.17 6.22
CA PHE A 14 -13.48 -1.96 7.02
C PHE A 14 -12.18 -2.35 6.29
N SER A 15 -12.25 -3.17 5.23
CA SER A 15 -11.07 -3.54 4.43
C SER A 15 -10.49 -2.37 3.61
N GLY A 16 -11.28 -1.32 3.38
CA GLY A 16 -10.85 -0.12 2.64
C GLY A 16 -9.77 0.71 3.35
N CYS A 17 -9.53 0.51 4.65
CA CYS A 17 -8.47 1.21 5.40
C CYS A 17 -7.05 0.83 4.92
N PHE A 18 -6.92 -0.32 4.25
CA PHE A 18 -5.65 -0.82 3.74
C PHE A 18 -5.42 -0.51 2.26
N ILE A 19 -6.34 0.20 1.60
CA ILE A 19 -6.20 0.58 0.19
C ILE A 19 -5.68 2.02 0.14
N ASN A 20 -4.50 2.22 -0.45
CA ASN A 20 -3.86 3.51 -0.65
C ASN A 20 -3.58 3.74 -2.14
N GLU A 21 -2.99 4.89 -2.45
CA GLU A 21 -2.56 5.28 -3.80
C GLU A 21 -1.62 4.24 -4.46
N ARG A 22 -0.79 3.57 -3.66
CA ARG A 22 0.17 2.54 -4.12
C ARG A 22 -0.42 1.12 -4.17
N GLY A 23 -1.66 0.89 -3.72
CA GLY A 23 -2.32 -0.41 -3.72
C GLY A 23 -2.79 -0.85 -2.34
N VAL A 24 -2.47 -2.08 -1.92
CA VAL A 24 -2.87 -2.62 -0.60
C VAL A 24 -1.68 -2.63 0.35
N SER A 25 -1.71 -1.77 1.37
CA SER A 25 -0.65 -1.62 2.35
C SER A 25 -1.19 -1.20 3.71
N ASN A 26 -0.44 -1.52 4.77
CA ASN A 26 -0.71 -1.02 6.13
C ASN A 26 -0.09 0.38 6.38
N ARG A 27 0.56 0.96 5.38
CA ARG A 27 1.15 2.30 5.44
C ARG A 27 0.63 3.14 4.29
N PHE A 28 0.41 4.43 4.53
CA PHE A 28 -0.06 5.35 3.50
C PHE A 28 1.07 5.82 2.57
N TYR A 29 2.27 6.00 3.11
CA TYR A 29 3.49 6.34 2.36
C TYR A 29 4.50 5.19 2.46
N ASP A 30 5.24 4.96 1.38
CA ASP A 30 6.37 4.03 1.38
C ASP A 30 7.54 4.68 2.14
N ASP A 31 8.04 4.02 3.18
CA ASP A 31 9.23 4.46 3.93
C ASP A 31 10.50 4.16 3.13
N CYS A 32 10.60 4.77 1.95
CA CYS A 32 11.74 4.58 1.07
C CYS A 32 13.01 5.15 1.70
N LYS A 33 14.09 4.37 1.65
CA LYS A 33 15.42 4.81 2.04
C LYS A 33 16.12 5.37 0.81
N GLU A 34 16.46 6.64 0.90
CA GLU A 34 17.19 7.36 -0.15
C GLU A 34 18.64 7.55 0.32
N TYR A 35 19.60 7.14 -0.51
CA TYR A 35 21.04 7.25 -0.20
C TYR A 35 21.88 7.34 -1.47
N TYR A 36 23.12 7.76 -1.30
CA TYR A 36 24.14 7.73 -2.35
C TYR A 36 25.14 6.61 -2.06
N ASP A 37 25.49 5.83 -3.06
CA ASP A 37 26.54 4.81 -2.91
C ASP A 37 27.95 5.45 -2.91
N ALA A 38 28.97 4.61 -2.73
CA ALA A 38 30.36 5.06 -2.72
C ALA A 38 30.82 5.66 -4.07
N SER A 39 30.11 5.41 -5.16
CA SER A 39 30.36 6.02 -6.48
C SER A 39 29.63 7.36 -6.66
N GLY A 40 28.80 7.76 -5.69
CA GLY A 40 27.96 8.96 -5.74
C GLY A 40 26.66 8.76 -6.52
N MET A 41 26.27 7.52 -6.83
CA MET A 41 25.02 7.24 -7.53
C MET A 41 23.84 7.20 -6.55
N TYR A 42 22.73 7.82 -6.94
CA TYR A 42 21.50 7.86 -6.13
C TYR A 42 20.75 6.53 -6.18
N HIS A 43 20.33 6.05 -5.02
CA HIS A 43 19.52 4.86 -4.84
C HIS A 43 18.28 5.17 -4.00
N LYS A 44 17.17 4.53 -4.33
CA LYS A 44 15.91 4.61 -3.60
C LYS A 44 15.35 3.21 -3.38
N ASP A 45 15.51 2.72 -2.16
CA ASP A 45 15.03 1.40 -1.75
C ASP A 45 13.71 1.55 -1.00
N CYS A 46 12.61 1.13 -1.63
CA CYS A 46 11.28 1.13 -1.02
C CYS A 46 10.89 -0.27 -0.55
N PRO A 47 10.24 -0.41 0.63
CA PRO A 47 9.68 -1.69 1.04
C PRO A 47 8.60 -2.15 0.06
N SER A 48 8.47 -3.47 -0.14
CA SER A 48 7.46 -4.05 -1.03
C SER A 48 6.07 -3.97 -0.42
N ASN A 49 5.09 -3.45 -1.16
CA ASN A 49 3.68 -3.57 -0.77
C ASN A 49 3.13 -4.96 -1.11
N TRP A 50 1.95 -5.31 -0.58
CA TRP A 50 1.29 -6.57 -0.95
C TRP A 50 0.81 -6.56 -2.39
N ILE A 51 0.38 -5.38 -2.85
CA ILE A 51 0.04 -5.09 -4.25
C ILE A 51 0.59 -3.71 -4.55
N ASP A 52 1.52 -3.62 -5.48
CA ASP A 52 2.03 -2.35 -6.01
C ASP A 52 1.30 -2.00 -7.30
N ILE A 53 0.49 -0.95 -7.26
CA ILE A 53 -0.17 -0.40 -8.44
C ILE A 53 0.79 0.62 -9.06
N LYS A 54 1.27 0.32 -10.27
CA LYS A 54 2.07 1.28 -11.04
C LYS A 54 1.18 2.44 -11.45
N MET A 55 1.37 3.59 -10.80
CA MET A 55 0.89 4.86 -11.34
C MET A 55 1.77 5.26 -12.51
N THR A 56 1.44 4.77 -13.71
CA THR A 56 1.83 5.49 -14.93
C THR A 56 0.95 6.74 -15.02
N PRO A 57 1.51 7.92 -15.35
CA PRO A 57 0.70 9.09 -15.70
C PRO A 57 -0.19 8.81 -16.91
#